data_AF-A0A6B3QFV9-F1
#
_entry.id   AF-A0A6B3QFV9-F1
#
_cell.length_a   1.000
_cell.length_b   1.000
_cell.length_c   1.000
_cell.angle_alpha   90.00
_cell.angle_beta   90.00
_cell.angle_gamma   90.00
#
_symmetry.space_group_name_H-M   'P 1'
#
loop_
_entity.id
_entity.type
_entity.pdbx_description
1 polymer ?
#
loop_
_entity_poly.entity_id
_entity_poly.type
_entity_poly.pdbx_seq_one_letter_code
_entity_poly.pdbx_strand_id
1 'polypeptide(L)'
;QSTPTVSVSPGDPGQPSSSASPTLRAASPGCAAMDAIFTEALNGSETGQAYRALAAKRSGETNADERHRAWEAFAAAFKNDYSDRLAQAASDETSKQALDALSVYVARNAALDSGAIPEFADQQAAEEALKRGEQPETNPAYTQALAEPTRRS
;
A
#
# COMPACT_ATOMS: atom_id res chain seq x y z
N GLN A 1 -51.87 -36.08 -31.50
CA GLN A 1 -50.73 -35.83 -32.41
C GLN A 1 -51.07 -34.60 -33.24
N SER A 2 -50.28 -33.55 -33.41
CA SER A 2 -49.11 -33.00 -32.73
C SER A 2 -49.07 -31.54 -33.21
N THR A 3 -48.94 -30.57 -32.31
CA THR A 3 -48.79 -29.14 -32.64
C THR A 3 -47.43 -28.89 -33.29
N PRO A 4 -47.33 -28.12 -34.39
CA PRO A 4 -46.04 -27.61 -34.85
C PRO A 4 -45.63 -26.38 -34.03
N THR A 5 -44.57 -26.55 -33.25
CA THR A 5 -43.85 -25.47 -32.55
C THR A 5 -43.21 -24.53 -33.58
N VAL A 6 -43.68 -23.29 -33.65
CA VAL A 6 -42.96 -22.20 -34.31
C VAL A 6 -41.78 -21.81 -33.42
N SER A 7 -40.58 -22.01 -33.94
CA SER A 7 -39.33 -21.53 -33.34
C SER A 7 -39.33 -20.00 -33.27
N VAL A 8 -39.34 -19.46 -32.06
CA VAL A 8 -38.91 -18.08 -31.80
C VAL A 8 -37.39 -18.10 -31.64
N SER A 9 -36.69 -17.48 -32.58
CA SER A 9 -35.28 -17.11 -32.40
C SER A 9 -35.18 -16.01 -31.35
N PRO A 10 -34.41 -16.17 -30.26
CA PRO A 10 -34.03 -15.07 -29.41
C PRO A 10 -32.89 -14.30 -30.09
N GLY A 11 -33.13 -13.03 -30.41
CA GLY A 11 -32.08 -12.11 -30.83
C GLY A 11 -31.11 -11.82 -29.70
N ASP A 12 -29.86 -11.55 -30.06
CA ASP A 12 -28.91 -10.77 -29.29
C ASP A 12 -28.24 -9.83 -30.31
N PRO A 13 -28.12 -8.52 -30.04
CA PRO A 13 -26.97 -8.07 -29.26
C PRO A 13 -27.26 -6.88 -28.33
N GLY A 14 -26.72 -6.95 -27.12
CA GLY A 14 -25.94 -5.84 -26.59
C GLY A 14 -26.66 -4.83 -25.71
N GLN A 15 -26.62 -5.09 -24.41
CA GLN A 15 -26.45 -4.01 -23.45
C GLN A 15 -25.38 -4.43 -22.44
N PRO A 16 -24.12 -4.00 -22.59
CA PRO A 16 -23.21 -4.08 -21.47
C PRO A 16 -23.75 -3.10 -20.43
N SER A 17 -24.28 -3.62 -19.33
CA SER A 17 -24.43 -2.90 -18.07
C SER A 17 -23.05 -2.40 -17.66
N SER A 18 -22.65 -1.24 -18.18
CA SER A 18 -21.45 -0.55 -17.74
C SER A 18 -21.77 0.07 -16.40
N SER A 19 -21.63 -0.72 -15.33
CA SER A 19 -21.25 -0.18 -14.04
C SER A 19 -19.86 0.41 -14.20
N ALA A 20 -19.77 1.61 -14.80
CA ALA A 20 -18.53 2.36 -14.84
C ALA A 20 -18.09 2.52 -13.37
N SER A 21 -16.98 1.88 -13.01
CA SER A 21 -16.38 2.07 -11.70
C SER A 21 -16.23 3.57 -11.47
N PRO A 22 -16.60 4.11 -10.29
CA PRO A 22 -16.46 5.53 -10.04
C PRO A 22 -15.03 5.94 -10.34
N THR A 23 -14.86 6.89 -11.27
CA THR A 23 -13.54 7.45 -11.57
C THR A 23 -13.04 8.09 -10.28
N LEU A 24 -12.10 7.41 -9.60
CA LEU A 24 -11.44 7.95 -8.43
C LEU A 24 -10.75 9.24 -8.86
N ARG A 25 -11.24 10.36 -8.35
CA ARG A 25 -10.58 11.66 -8.49
C ARG A 25 -9.65 11.86 -7.31
N ALA A 26 -8.44 12.32 -7.59
CA ALA A 26 -7.52 12.78 -6.56
C ALA A 26 -8.20 13.85 -5.68
N ALA A 27 -7.83 13.89 -4.41
CA ALA A 27 -8.45 14.78 -3.42
C ALA A 27 -8.22 16.28 -3.73
N SER A 28 -7.14 16.59 -4.45
CA SER A 28 -6.77 17.94 -4.86
C SER A 28 -5.90 17.91 -6.13
N PRO A 29 -5.72 19.06 -6.81
CA PRO A 29 -4.78 19.16 -7.94
C PRO A 29 -3.33 18.80 -7.56
N GLY A 30 -2.87 19.16 -6.37
CA GLY A 30 -1.55 18.76 -5.89
C GLY A 30 -1.43 17.25 -5.71
N CYS A 31 -2.47 16.60 -5.15
CA CYS A 31 -2.50 15.14 -5.07
C CYS A 31 -2.48 14.49 -6.46
N ALA A 32 -3.20 15.03 -7.43
CA ALA A 32 -3.18 14.51 -8.81
C ALA A 32 -1.78 14.60 -9.44
N ALA A 33 -1.04 15.69 -9.16
CA ALA A 33 0.34 15.83 -9.63
C ALA A 33 1.29 14.83 -8.94
N MET A 34 1.12 14.59 -7.64
CA MET A 34 1.87 13.56 -6.91
C MET A 34 1.54 12.15 -7.42
N ASP A 35 0.27 11.84 -7.73
CA ASP A 35 -0.15 10.55 -8.30
C ASP A 35 0.49 10.27 -9.66
N ALA A 36 0.68 11.31 -10.48
CA ALA A 36 1.39 11.19 -11.75
C ALA A 36 2.87 10.82 -11.53
N ILE A 37 3.54 11.47 -10.57
CA ILE A 37 4.92 11.15 -10.21
C ILE A 37 5.03 9.74 -9.62
N PHE A 38 4.08 9.35 -8.76
CA PHE A 38 3.98 7.99 -8.22
C PHE A 38 3.82 6.95 -9.32
N THR A 39 2.91 7.19 -10.28
CA THR A 39 2.65 6.27 -11.39
C THR A 39 3.89 6.14 -12.29
N GLU A 40 4.59 7.24 -12.55
CA GLU A 40 5.85 7.21 -13.29
C GLU A 40 6.90 6.38 -12.55
N ALA A 41 7.14 6.65 -11.26
CA ALA A 41 8.12 5.94 -10.44
C ALA A 41 7.78 4.45 -10.31
N LEU A 42 6.52 4.11 -10.10
CA LEU A 42 6.03 2.75 -9.97
C LEU A 42 6.30 1.93 -11.25
N ASN A 43 6.23 2.58 -12.43
CA ASN A 43 6.47 1.92 -13.71
C ASN A 43 7.95 1.96 -14.16
N GLY A 44 8.68 3.02 -13.80
CA GLY A 44 10.01 3.32 -14.33
C GLY A 44 11.19 2.97 -13.41
N SER A 45 10.99 2.92 -12.09
CA SER A 45 12.06 2.58 -11.13
C SER A 45 12.24 1.07 -10.98
N GLU A 46 13.46 0.65 -10.65
CA GLU A 46 13.78 -0.76 -10.36
C GLU A 46 12.92 -1.30 -9.20
N THR A 47 12.84 -0.56 -8.09
CA THR A 47 12.03 -0.92 -6.93
C THR A 47 10.54 -0.94 -7.24
N GLY A 48 10.05 -0.02 -8.08
CA GLY A 48 8.66 0.00 -8.54
C GLY A 48 8.31 -1.23 -9.38
N GLN A 49 9.19 -1.61 -10.31
CA GLN A 49 9.00 -2.82 -11.11
C GLN A 49 9.06 -4.10 -10.27
N ALA A 50 9.97 -4.17 -9.30
CA ALA A 50 10.07 -5.29 -8.37
C ALA A 50 8.77 -5.47 -7.55
N TYR A 51 8.24 -4.38 -6.98
CA TYR A 51 6.95 -4.41 -6.28
C TYR A 51 5.81 -4.84 -7.20
N ARG A 52 5.70 -4.25 -8.40
CA ARG A 52 4.66 -4.61 -9.38
C ARG A 52 4.70 -6.08 -9.78
N ALA A 53 5.89 -6.63 -9.99
CA ALA A 53 6.06 -8.05 -10.31
C ALA A 53 5.49 -8.95 -9.21
N LEU A 54 5.68 -8.60 -7.94
CA LEU A 54 5.11 -9.32 -6.80
C LEU A 54 3.61 -9.04 -6.62
N ALA A 55 3.15 -7.83 -6.90
CA ALA A 55 1.74 -7.47 -6.83
C ALA A 55 0.88 -8.16 -7.91
N ALA A 56 1.48 -8.49 -9.06
CA ALA A 56 0.81 -9.21 -10.15
C ALA A 56 0.68 -10.72 -9.92
N LYS A 57 1.44 -11.28 -8.97
CA LYS A 57 1.39 -12.71 -8.63
C LYS A 57 0.04 -13.09 -8.01
N ARG A 58 -0.45 -14.29 -8.30
CA ARG A 58 -1.70 -14.78 -7.72
C ARG A 58 -1.53 -15.12 -6.24
N SER A 59 -2.65 -15.23 -5.52
CA SER A 59 -2.66 -15.73 -4.15
C SER A 59 -1.99 -17.11 -4.09
N GLY A 60 -0.94 -17.25 -3.26
CA GLY A 60 -0.13 -18.46 -3.12
C GLY A 60 1.19 -18.47 -3.90
N GLU A 61 1.41 -17.55 -4.85
CA GLU A 61 2.67 -17.45 -5.63
C GLU A 61 3.73 -16.54 -4.97
N THR A 62 3.32 -15.80 -3.93
CA THR A 62 4.19 -15.01 -3.05
C THR A 62 3.47 -14.76 -1.73
N ASN A 63 4.23 -14.64 -0.64
CA ASN A 63 3.67 -14.40 0.68
C ASN A 63 3.44 -12.89 0.92
N ALA A 64 2.74 -12.55 2.00
CA ALA A 64 2.43 -11.17 2.34
C ALA A 64 3.71 -10.37 2.68
N ASP A 65 4.68 -11.01 3.34
CA ASP A 65 5.91 -10.37 3.80
C ASP A 65 6.81 -9.94 2.63
N GLU A 66 6.94 -10.76 1.60
CA GLU A 66 7.68 -10.44 0.37
C GLU A 66 7.07 -9.24 -0.35
N ARG A 67 5.75 -9.22 -0.50
CA ARG A 67 5.03 -8.06 -1.08
C ARG A 67 5.21 -6.82 -0.22
N HIS A 68 5.17 -6.96 1.10
CA HIS A 68 5.35 -5.87 2.03
C HIS A 68 6.75 -5.26 1.93
N ARG A 69 7.79 -6.09 1.99
CA ARG A 69 9.19 -5.62 1.86
C ARG A 69 9.45 -4.93 0.52
N ALA A 70 8.91 -5.45 -0.57
CA ALA A 70 9.05 -4.82 -1.87
C ALA A 70 8.31 -3.47 -1.95
N TRP A 71 7.14 -3.38 -1.32
CA TRP A 71 6.41 -2.12 -1.17
C TRP A 71 7.22 -1.10 -0.34
N GLU A 72 7.79 -1.52 0.78
CA GLU A 72 8.61 -0.64 1.64
C GLU A 72 9.86 -0.13 0.93
N ALA A 73 10.57 -1.03 0.22
CA ALA A 73 11.71 -0.64 -0.60
C ALA A 73 11.33 0.38 -1.67
N PHE A 74 10.19 0.17 -2.36
CA PHE A 74 9.68 1.13 -3.32
C PHE A 74 9.27 2.46 -2.67
N ALA A 75 8.54 2.45 -1.57
CA ALA A 75 8.11 3.67 -0.90
C ALA A 75 9.30 4.50 -0.40
N ALA A 76 10.33 3.85 0.13
CA ALA A 76 11.56 4.51 0.56
C ALA A 76 12.33 5.13 -0.61
N ALA A 77 12.55 4.37 -1.69
CA ALA A 77 13.20 4.88 -2.90
C ALA A 77 12.39 6.02 -3.53
N PHE A 78 11.07 5.86 -3.64
CA PHE A 78 10.16 6.87 -4.16
C PHE A 78 10.26 8.19 -3.40
N LYS A 79 10.16 8.16 -2.06
CA LYS A 79 10.23 9.36 -1.23
C LYS A 79 11.59 10.05 -1.33
N ASN A 80 12.67 9.31 -1.52
CA ASN A 80 14.03 9.87 -1.57
C ASN A 80 14.38 10.38 -2.98
N ASP A 81 14.24 9.54 -4.00
CA ASP A 81 14.70 9.80 -5.37
C ASP A 81 13.80 10.83 -6.09
N TYR A 82 12.53 10.95 -5.69
CA TYR A 82 11.57 11.90 -6.26
C TYR A 82 11.26 13.08 -5.32
N SER A 83 12.01 13.25 -4.24
CA SER A 83 11.76 14.24 -3.17
C SER A 83 11.51 15.66 -3.70
N ASP A 84 12.39 16.19 -4.55
CA ASP A 84 12.25 17.54 -5.11
C ASP A 84 10.99 17.70 -5.98
N ARG A 85 10.65 16.67 -6.77
CA ARG A 85 9.47 16.67 -7.63
C ARG A 85 8.19 16.60 -6.81
N LEU A 86 8.20 15.80 -5.74
CA LEU A 86 7.09 15.68 -4.80
C LEU A 86 6.85 17.00 -4.06
N ALA A 87 7.92 17.66 -3.59
CA ALA A 87 7.83 18.96 -2.95
C ALA A 87 7.25 20.04 -3.90
N GLN A 88 7.61 20.01 -5.17
CA GLN A 88 7.04 20.91 -6.19
C GLN A 88 5.57 20.59 -6.51
N ALA A 89 5.20 19.31 -6.53
CA ALA A 89 3.82 18.89 -6.79
C ALA A 89 2.86 19.17 -5.63
N ALA A 90 3.38 19.19 -4.39
CA ALA A 90 2.64 19.47 -3.15
C ALA A 90 2.22 20.95 -3.03
N SER A 91 1.34 21.39 -3.94
CA SER A 91 0.95 22.78 -4.14
C SER A 91 -0.19 23.26 -3.22
N ASP A 92 -0.96 22.35 -2.65
CA ASP A 92 -2.07 22.64 -1.74
C ASP A 92 -1.94 21.89 -0.40
N GLU A 93 -2.69 22.32 0.61
CA GLU A 93 -2.60 21.79 1.97
C GLU A 93 -2.81 20.27 2.04
N THR A 94 -3.78 19.74 1.29
CA THR A 94 -4.06 18.30 1.23
C THR A 94 -2.86 17.53 0.66
N SER A 95 -2.25 18.03 -0.40
CA SER A 95 -1.06 17.41 -1.01
C SER A 95 0.18 17.49 -0.13
N LYS A 96 0.35 18.56 0.65
CA LYS A 96 1.43 18.69 1.64
C LYS A 96 1.26 17.68 2.77
N GLN A 97 0.04 17.55 3.30
CA GLN A 97 -0.28 16.55 4.31
C GLN A 97 -0.05 15.11 3.79
N ALA A 98 -0.35 14.85 2.52
CA ALA A 98 -0.05 13.57 1.89
C ALA A 98 1.47 13.29 1.81
N LEU A 99 2.27 14.31 1.47
CA LEU A 99 3.74 14.20 1.43
C LEU A 99 4.35 14.00 2.82
N ASP A 100 3.82 14.70 3.83
CA ASP A 100 4.24 14.51 5.23
C ASP A 100 3.89 13.11 5.72
N ALA A 101 2.68 12.62 5.42
CA ALA A 101 2.26 11.28 5.76
C ALA A 101 3.15 10.20 5.11
N LEU A 102 3.55 10.39 3.85
CA LEU A 102 4.51 9.51 3.17
C LEU A 102 5.87 9.53 3.88
N SER A 103 6.35 10.70 4.29
CA SER A 103 7.63 10.85 4.98
C SER A 103 7.62 10.16 6.35
N VAL A 104 6.53 10.31 7.12
CA VAL A 104 6.33 9.61 8.40
C VAL A 104 6.27 8.10 8.18
N TYR A 105 5.51 7.65 7.18
CA TYR A 105 5.41 6.22 6.83
C TYR A 105 6.79 5.59 6.57
N VAL A 106 7.59 6.21 5.68
CA VAL A 106 8.91 5.69 5.32
C VAL A 106 9.87 5.70 6.50
N ALA A 107 9.90 6.80 7.27
CA ALA A 107 10.80 6.92 8.42
C ALA A 107 10.47 5.90 9.51
N ARG A 108 9.19 5.69 9.79
CA ARG A 108 8.73 4.72 10.78
C ARG A 108 9.06 3.29 10.36
N ASN A 109 8.79 2.92 9.12
CA ASN A 109 9.08 1.56 8.64
C ASN A 109 10.59 1.28 8.66
N ALA A 110 11.44 2.26 8.29
CA ALA A 110 12.89 2.13 8.45
C ALA A 110 13.34 1.97 9.92
N ALA A 111 12.66 2.65 10.86
CA ALA A 111 12.95 2.53 12.28
C ALA A 111 12.52 1.17 12.87
N LEU A 112 11.41 0.60 12.38
CA LEU A 112 10.97 -0.76 12.70
C LEU A 112 11.96 -1.79 12.14
N ASP A 113 12.32 -1.68 10.86
CA ASP A 113 13.23 -2.64 10.18
C ASP A 113 14.64 -2.65 10.76
N SER A 114 15.17 -1.50 11.15
CA SER A 114 16.50 -1.38 11.76
C SER A 114 16.54 -1.81 13.24
N GLY A 115 15.37 -2.06 13.85
CA GLY A 115 15.27 -2.31 15.29
C GLY A 115 15.48 -1.08 16.16
N ALA A 116 15.54 0.12 15.58
CA ALA A 116 15.58 1.38 16.34
C ALA A 116 14.32 1.57 17.20
N ILE A 117 13.18 1.02 16.74
CA ILE A 117 12.00 0.77 17.56
C ILE A 117 11.95 -0.74 17.83
N PRO A 118 12.52 -1.23 18.95
CA PRO A 118 12.54 -2.65 19.25
C PRO A 118 11.14 -3.15 19.62
N GLU A 119 10.83 -4.40 19.28
CA GLU A 119 9.55 -5.05 19.57
C GLU A 119 9.24 -5.16 21.07
N PHE A 120 10.25 -5.48 21.88
CA PHE A 120 10.12 -5.65 23.32
C PHE A 120 10.69 -4.46 24.08
N ALA A 121 10.07 -4.14 25.23
CA ALA A 121 10.53 -3.06 26.10
C ALA A 121 11.94 -3.35 26.66
N ASP A 122 12.21 -4.63 26.94
CA ASP A 122 13.53 -5.16 27.32
C ASP A 122 13.74 -6.51 26.62
N GLN A 123 14.78 -6.61 25.80
CA GLN A 123 15.10 -7.83 25.05
C GLN A 123 15.54 -8.98 25.95
N GLN A 124 16.32 -8.72 27.00
CA GLN A 124 16.80 -9.78 27.89
C GLN A 124 15.65 -10.32 28.74
N ALA A 125 14.82 -9.42 29.29
CA ALA A 125 13.63 -9.83 30.03
C ALA A 125 12.63 -10.60 29.14
N ALA A 126 12.50 -10.20 27.86
CA ALA A 126 11.67 -10.91 26.89
C ALA A 126 12.18 -12.33 26.64
N GLU A 127 13.48 -12.52 26.43
CA GLU A 127 14.05 -13.85 26.26
C GLU A 127 13.81 -14.75 27.48
N GLU A 128 13.94 -14.21 28.68
CA GLU A 128 13.69 -14.96 29.91
C GLU A 128 12.21 -15.34 30.08
N ALA A 129 11.29 -14.41 29.78
CA ALA A 129 9.86 -14.67 29.79
C ALA A 129 9.49 -15.79 28.81
N LEU A 130 10.01 -15.72 27.58
CA LEU A 130 9.80 -16.76 26.57
C LEU A 130 10.32 -18.14 27.02
N LYS A 131 11.49 -18.19 27.68
CA LYS A 131 12.03 -19.45 28.24
C LYS A 131 11.14 -20.04 29.34
N ARG A 132 10.41 -19.20 30.08
CA ARG A 132 9.43 -19.63 31.10
C ARG A 132 8.03 -19.92 30.53
N GLY A 133 7.81 -19.67 29.24
CA GLY A 133 6.48 -19.78 28.61
C GLY A 133 5.54 -18.62 28.96
N GLU A 134 6.10 -17.50 29.43
CA GLU A 134 5.39 -16.26 29.74
C GLU A 134 5.37 -15.33 28.52
N GLN A 135 4.38 -14.43 28.45
CA GLN A 135 4.32 -13.41 27.41
C GLN A 135 5.25 -12.23 27.74
N PRO A 136 6.22 -11.88 26.88
CA PRO A 136 7.06 -10.71 27.06
C PRO A 136 6.29 -9.39 27.05
N GLU A 137 6.85 -8.39 27.72
CA GLU A 137 6.35 -7.02 27.63
C GLU A 137 6.74 -6.39 26.28
N THR A 138 5.73 -6.07 25.47
CA THR A 138 5.90 -5.37 24.20
C THR A 138 6.21 -3.89 24.43
N ASN A 139 7.12 -3.34 23.65
CA ASN A 139 7.40 -1.91 23.65
C ASN A 139 6.16 -1.12 23.18
N PRO A 140 5.62 -0.18 23.98
CA PRO A 140 4.46 0.60 23.55
C PRO A 140 4.72 1.42 22.29
N ALA A 141 5.96 1.87 22.03
CA ALA A 141 6.32 2.58 20.81
C ALA A 141 6.25 1.68 19.58
N TYR A 142 6.59 0.40 19.71
CA TYR A 142 6.46 -0.59 18.64
C TYR A 142 4.99 -0.81 18.28
N THR A 143 4.13 -1.03 19.28
CA THR A 143 2.69 -1.19 19.07
C THR A 143 2.06 0.05 18.44
N GLN A 144 2.45 1.25 18.89
CA GLN A 144 1.99 2.51 18.30
C GLN A 144 2.42 2.64 16.84
N ALA A 145 3.68 2.32 16.53
CA ALA A 145 4.20 2.36 15.17
C ALA A 145 3.46 1.38 14.24
N LEU A 146 3.05 0.21 14.74
CA LEU A 146 2.21 -0.73 13.98
C LEU A 146 0.75 -0.27 13.83
N ALA A 147 0.22 0.51 14.78
CA ALA A 147 -1.17 0.98 14.81
C ALA A 147 -1.41 2.28 14.02
N GLU A 148 -0.35 2.97 13.60
CA GLU A 148 -0.44 4.19 12.79
C GLU A 148 -0.89 4.08 11.30
N PRO A 149 -1.23 2.93 10.68
CA PRO A 149 -1.73 2.95 9.31
C PRO A 149 -3.19 3.44 9.19
N THR A 150 -3.84 3.95 10.25
CA THR A 150 -5.29 4.23 10.22
C THR A 150 -5.71 5.43 11.08
N ARG A 151 -5.20 6.63 10.78
CA ARG A 151 -5.98 7.86 11.06
C ARG A 151 -6.30 8.54 9.74
N ARG A 152 -7.41 8.10 9.12
CA ARG A 152 -8.14 8.95 8.16
C ARG A 152 -8.81 10.05 8.99
N SER A 153 -8.31 11.27 8.87
CA SER A 153 -9.03 12.49 9.25
C SER A 153 -10.21 12.72 8.32
#